data_AF-A0A5C4L698-F1
#
_entry.id   AF-A0A5C4L698-F1
#
_cell.length_a   1.000
_cell.length_b   1.000
_cell.length_c   1.000
_cell.angle_alpha   90.00
_cell.angle_beta   90.00
_cell.angle_gamma   90.00
#
_symmetry.space_group_name_H-M   'P 1'
#
loop_
_entity.id
_entity.type
_entity.pdbx_description
1 polymer ?
#
loop_
_entity_poly.entity_id
_entity_poly.type
_entity_poly.pdbx_seq_one_letter_code
_entity_poly.pdbx_strand_id
1 'polypeptide(L)'
;MTASPECDPSVRPHPRDAVREAEARRLALRDRFEALFAEWLRNRASAIGDFDGADIPASHTERETELARLIATTPAPSPWMVFRKLEVLAHYLGDEGVRWADRREVVMLAGIRADLLRLGVGEAGR
;
A
#
# COMPACT_ATOMS: atom_id res chain seq x y z
N MET A 1 21.71 7.36 45.94
CA MET A 1 21.53 8.26 44.77
C MET A 1 22.41 7.71 43.65
N THR A 2 21.82 6.95 42.74
CA THR A 2 22.53 6.33 41.59
C THR A 2 22.41 7.27 40.40
N ALA A 3 23.54 7.77 39.91
CA ALA A 3 23.60 8.61 38.72
C ALA A 3 23.24 7.77 37.48
N SER A 4 22.22 8.20 36.75
CA SER A 4 21.87 7.64 35.44
C SER A 4 22.96 8.00 34.43
N PRO A 5 23.42 7.05 33.59
CA PRO A 5 24.37 7.36 32.52
C PRO A 5 23.67 8.24 31.49
N GLU A 6 24.21 9.45 31.31
CA GLU A 6 23.80 10.38 30.27
C GLU A 6 24.05 9.74 28.91
N CYS A 7 22.98 9.64 28.12
CA CYS A 7 23.02 9.16 26.75
C CYS A 7 23.68 10.27 25.91
N ASP A 8 24.95 10.10 25.56
CA ASP A 8 25.72 11.07 24.78
C ASP A 8 25.12 11.20 23.35
N PRO A 9 24.53 12.36 22.99
CA PRO A 9 23.91 12.56 21.68
C PRO A 9 24.93 12.65 20.52
N SER A 10 26.23 12.51 20.79
CA SER A 10 27.33 12.69 19.83
C SER A 10 27.62 11.45 18.95
N VAL A 11 27.12 10.26 19.31
CA VAL A 11 27.42 9.03 18.54
C VAL A 11 26.60 8.97 17.26
N ARG A 12 27.16 9.46 16.15
CA ARG A 12 26.57 9.26 14.82
C ARG A 12 26.53 7.75 14.52
N PRO A 13 25.39 7.21 14.07
CA PRO A 13 25.26 5.78 13.77
C PRO A 13 26.28 5.38 12.71
N HIS A 14 26.91 4.22 12.90
CA HIS A 14 27.88 3.70 11.95
C HIS A 14 27.19 3.49 10.58
N PRO A 15 27.83 3.80 9.44
CA PRO A 15 27.19 3.71 8.12
C PRO A 15 26.57 2.34 7.81
N ARG A 16 27.15 1.25 8.35
CA ARG A 16 26.59 -0.11 8.22
C ARG A 16 25.28 -0.31 8.96
N ASP A 17 25.07 0.36 10.08
CA ASP A 17 23.84 0.27 10.86
C ASP A 17 22.73 1.06 10.17
N ALA A 18 23.05 2.24 9.61
CA ALA A 18 22.12 3.01 8.79
C ALA A 18 21.62 2.23 7.56
N VAL A 19 22.51 1.50 6.88
CA VAL A 19 22.13 0.64 5.73
C VAL A 19 21.23 -0.51 6.17
N ARG A 20 21.56 -1.20 7.27
CA ARG A 20 20.74 -2.28 7.83
C ARG A 20 19.35 -1.80 8.25
N GLU A 21 19.26 -0.64 8.90
CA GLU A 21 17.99 -0.03 9.27
C GLU A 21 17.14 0.32 8.05
N ALA A 22 17.75 0.89 7.01
CA ALA A 22 17.05 1.22 5.78
C ALA A 22 16.51 -0.04 5.08
N GLU A 23 17.29 -1.12 5.05
CA GLU A 23 16.87 -2.40 4.51
C GLU A 23 15.72 -3.03 5.32
N ALA A 24 15.84 -3.04 6.65
CA ALA A 24 14.79 -3.53 7.54
C ALA A 24 13.48 -2.75 7.36
N ARG A 25 13.54 -1.42 7.25
CA ARG A 25 12.37 -0.57 6.97
C ARG A 25 11.74 -0.90 5.60
N ARG A 26 12.57 -1.13 4.57
CA ARG A 26 12.08 -1.50 3.24
C ARG A 26 11.39 -2.86 3.24
N LEU A 27 11.93 -3.84 3.96
CA LEU A 27 11.33 -5.17 4.13
C LEU A 27 10.01 -5.09 4.89
N ALA A 28 9.96 -4.36 6.02
CA ALA A 28 8.72 -4.16 6.76
C ALA A 28 7.62 -3.48 5.94
N LEU A 29 7.99 -2.50 5.11
CA LEU A 29 7.06 -1.85 4.19
C LEU A 29 6.55 -2.82 3.12
N ARG A 30 7.44 -3.67 2.58
CA ARG A 30 7.08 -4.72 1.63
C ARG A 30 6.07 -5.68 2.23
N ASP A 31 6.35 -6.20 3.42
CA ASP A 31 5.48 -7.18 4.08
C ASP A 31 4.11 -6.57 4.40
N ARG A 32 4.09 -5.31 4.85
CA ARG A 32 2.84 -4.57 5.05
C ARG A 32 2.04 -4.42 3.76
N PHE A 33 2.68 -4.04 2.65
CA PHE A 33 2.02 -3.89 1.37
C PHE A 33 1.44 -5.22 0.86
N GLU A 34 2.24 -6.28 0.93
CA GLU A 34 1.84 -7.65 0.56
C GLU A 34 0.63 -8.11 1.38
N ALA A 35 0.65 -7.89 2.69
CA ALA A 35 -0.46 -8.25 3.58
C ALA A 35 -1.77 -7.55 3.19
N LEU A 36 -1.71 -6.24 2.93
CA LEU A 36 -2.88 -5.45 2.50
C LEU A 36 -3.44 -5.97 1.17
N PHE A 37 -2.59 -6.20 0.18
CA PHE A 37 -3.02 -6.67 -1.13
C PHE A 37 -3.58 -8.09 -1.06
N ALA A 38 -2.95 -8.98 -0.31
CA ALA A 38 -3.45 -10.35 -0.11
C ALA A 38 -4.80 -10.34 0.63
N GLU A 39 -4.99 -9.45 1.59
CA GLU A 39 -6.28 -9.29 2.27
C GLU A 39 -7.38 -8.78 1.32
N TRP A 40 -7.06 -7.80 0.48
CA TRP A 40 -7.98 -7.30 -0.54
C TRP A 40 -8.41 -8.41 -1.51
N LEU A 41 -7.47 -9.24 -1.97
CA LEU A 41 -7.79 -10.41 -2.82
C LEU A 41 -8.66 -11.44 -2.10
N ARG A 42 -8.39 -11.72 -0.81
CA ARG A 42 -9.21 -12.65 -0.01
C ARG A 42 -10.63 -12.13 0.18
N ASN A 43 -10.77 -10.85 0.49
CA ASN A 43 -12.07 -10.19 0.58
C ASN A 43 -12.81 -10.36 -0.76
N ARG A 44 -12.19 -9.99 -1.88
CA ARG A 44 -12.84 -10.16 -3.20
C ARG A 44 -13.23 -11.61 -3.51
N ALA A 45 -12.36 -12.57 -3.21
CA ALA A 45 -12.66 -13.98 -3.41
C ALA A 45 -13.86 -14.45 -2.56
N SER A 46 -14.04 -13.94 -1.35
CA SER A 46 -15.17 -14.32 -0.51
C SER A 46 -16.51 -13.84 -1.06
N ALA A 47 -16.55 -12.68 -1.73
CA ALA A 47 -17.78 -12.19 -2.38
C ALA A 47 -18.18 -13.03 -3.61
N ILE A 48 -17.23 -13.70 -4.27
CA ILE A 48 -17.52 -14.60 -5.40
C ILE A 48 -18.03 -15.97 -4.92
N GLY A 49 -17.79 -16.33 -3.65
CA GLY A 49 -18.22 -17.61 -3.08
C GLY A 49 -19.72 -17.71 -2.79
N ASP A 50 -20.39 -16.58 -2.52
CA ASP A 50 -21.81 -16.49 -2.15
C ASP A 50 -22.75 -16.39 -3.38
N PHE A 51 -22.50 -17.22 -4.39
CA PHE A 51 -23.15 -17.19 -5.71
C PHE A 51 -24.58 -17.79 -5.71
N ASP A 52 -25.41 -17.49 -4.71
CA ASP A 52 -26.84 -17.88 -4.67
C ASP A 52 -27.79 -16.69 -4.92
N GLY A 53 -27.30 -15.66 -5.62
CA GLY A 53 -28.09 -14.46 -5.91
C GLY A 53 -28.38 -13.59 -4.69
N ALA A 54 -27.70 -13.82 -3.57
CA ALA A 54 -27.74 -12.96 -2.40
C ALA A 54 -26.94 -11.66 -2.66
N ASP A 55 -27.48 -10.53 -2.21
CA ASP A 55 -26.77 -9.25 -2.26
C ASP A 55 -25.46 -9.35 -1.46
N ILE A 56 -24.37 -8.80 -2.03
CA ILE A 56 -23.08 -8.73 -1.33
C ILE A 56 -23.27 -7.90 -0.05
N PRO A 57 -22.87 -8.39 1.14
CA PRO A 57 -23.02 -7.64 2.38
C PRO A 57 -22.34 -6.27 2.32
N ALA A 58 -23.00 -5.21 2.79
CA ALA A 58 -22.43 -3.86 2.82
C ALA A 58 -21.06 -3.79 3.54
N SER A 59 -20.88 -4.61 4.59
CA SER A 59 -19.63 -4.73 5.33
C SER A 59 -18.46 -5.24 4.47
N HIS A 60 -18.73 -6.08 3.48
CA HIS A 60 -17.74 -6.56 2.53
C HIS A 60 -17.26 -5.41 1.63
N THR A 61 -18.19 -4.65 1.06
CA THR A 61 -17.90 -3.49 0.22
C THR A 61 -17.16 -2.39 0.98
N GLU A 62 -17.53 -2.15 2.24
CA GLU A 62 -16.84 -1.21 3.14
C GLU A 62 -15.40 -1.64 3.40
N ARG A 63 -15.18 -2.92 3.76
CA ARG A 63 -13.83 -3.45 4.00
C ARG A 63 -12.98 -3.41 2.74
N GLU A 64 -13.56 -3.75 1.60
CA GLU A 64 -12.86 -3.68 0.32
C GLU A 64 -12.38 -2.26 0.02
N THR A 65 -13.28 -1.29 0.20
CA THR A 65 -13.01 0.14 0.01
C THR A 65 -11.89 0.61 0.93
N GLU A 66 -11.91 0.20 2.21
CA GLU A 66 -10.87 0.54 3.17
C GLU A 66 -9.51 -0.02 2.74
N LEU A 67 -9.45 -1.30 2.36
CA LEU A 67 -8.23 -1.95 1.90
C LEU A 67 -7.67 -1.27 0.65
N ALA A 68 -8.52 -0.93 -0.31
CA ALA A 68 -8.13 -0.21 -1.51
C ALA A 68 -7.49 1.15 -1.19
N ARG A 69 -8.05 1.90 -0.22
CA ARG A 69 -7.47 3.16 0.27
C ARG A 69 -6.11 2.94 0.94
N LEU A 70 -6.00 1.92 1.79
CA LEU A 70 -4.74 1.58 2.46
C LEU A 70 -3.65 1.19 1.46
N ILE A 71 -3.98 0.40 0.43
CA ILE A 71 -3.08 0.04 -0.66
C ILE A 71 -2.66 1.28 -1.44
N ALA A 72 -3.60 2.14 -1.84
CA ALA A 72 -3.31 3.36 -2.60
C ALA A 72 -2.31 4.28 -1.89
N THR A 73 -2.48 4.45 -0.58
CA THR A 73 -1.68 5.36 0.26
C THR A 73 -0.38 4.76 0.77
N THR A 74 -0.25 3.43 0.82
CA THR A 74 1.00 2.77 1.22
C THR A 74 2.02 2.84 0.08
N PRO A 75 3.23 3.42 0.27
CA PRO A 75 4.23 3.50 -0.80
C PRO A 75 4.63 2.11 -1.31
N ALA A 76 4.86 1.95 -2.61
CA ALA A 76 5.23 0.69 -3.26
C ALA A 76 6.76 0.44 -3.19
N PRO A 77 7.29 -0.43 -2.30
CA PRO A 77 8.74 -0.57 -2.11
C PRO A 77 9.50 -1.13 -3.33
N SER A 78 8.81 -1.63 -4.36
CA SER A 78 9.41 -2.04 -5.64
C SER A 78 8.49 -1.71 -6.82
N PRO A 79 9.04 -1.61 -8.06
CA PRO A 79 8.25 -1.34 -9.26
C PRO A 79 7.11 -2.33 -9.48
N TRP A 80 7.30 -3.62 -9.16
CA TRP A 80 6.26 -4.62 -9.35
C TRP A 80 4.99 -4.34 -8.52
N MET A 81 5.13 -3.73 -7.35
CA MET A 81 4.00 -3.42 -6.48
C MET A 81 3.14 -2.26 -6.99
N VAL A 82 3.65 -1.45 -7.92
CA VAL A 82 2.84 -0.44 -8.62
C VAL A 82 1.76 -1.12 -9.47
N PHE A 83 2.07 -2.25 -10.11
CA PHE A 83 1.08 -3.01 -10.89
C PHE A 83 -0.09 -3.51 -10.04
N ARG A 84 0.17 -3.85 -8.77
CA ARG A 84 -0.90 -4.25 -7.84
C ARG A 84 -1.83 -3.08 -7.49
N LYS A 85 -1.30 -1.86 -7.36
CA LYS A 85 -2.15 -0.66 -7.22
C LYS A 85 -2.97 -0.42 -8.49
N LEU A 86 -2.39 -0.64 -9.67
CA LEU A 86 -3.10 -0.55 -10.94
C LEU A 86 -4.21 -1.61 -11.05
N GLU A 87 -4.00 -2.81 -10.52
CA GLU A 87 -5.02 -3.86 -10.47
C GLU A 87 -6.21 -3.46 -9.59
N VAL A 88 -5.93 -2.89 -8.41
CA VAL A 88 -7.00 -2.32 -7.55
C VAL A 88 -7.75 -1.22 -8.30
N LEU A 89 -7.04 -0.29 -8.93
CA LEU A 89 -7.68 0.78 -9.72
C LEU A 89 -8.54 0.20 -10.86
N ALA A 90 -8.03 -0.78 -11.60
CA ALA A 90 -8.73 -1.40 -12.72
C ALA A 90 -10.01 -2.10 -12.27
N HIS A 91 -10.00 -2.79 -11.12
CA HIS A 91 -11.19 -3.42 -10.56
C HIS A 91 -12.34 -2.42 -10.44
N TYR A 92 -12.04 -1.22 -9.94
CA TYR A 92 -13.04 -0.20 -9.70
C TYR A 92 -13.40 0.66 -10.89
N LEU A 93 -12.52 0.77 -11.90
CA LEU A 93 -12.86 1.39 -13.18
C LEU A 93 -13.77 0.50 -14.02
N GLY A 94 -13.70 -0.82 -13.84
CA GLY A 94 -14.54 -1.80 -14.54
C GLY A 94 -15.94 -1.96 -13.96
N ASP A 95 -16.21 -1.42 -12.78
CA ASP A 95 -17.51 -1.48 -12.14
C ASP A 95 -18.34 -0.23 -12.51
N GLU A 96 -19.09 -0.32 -13.62
CA GLU A 96 -19.91 0.78 -14.17
C GLU A 96 -21.00 1.28 -13.19
N GLY A 97 -21.27 0.56 -12.10
CA GLY A 97 -22.26 0.91 -11.08
C GLY A 97 -21.71 1.72 -9.90
N VAL A 98 -20.40 1.67 -9.64
CA VAL A 98 -19.81 2.35 -8.48
C VAL A 98 -19.52 3.79 -8.89
N ARG A 99 -20.46 4.71 -8.63
CA ARG A 99 -20.14 6.13 -8.62
C ARG A 99 -19.31 6.45 -7.39
N TRP A 100 -18.06 6.83 -7.62
CA TRP A 100 -17.14 7.28 -6.59
C TRP A 100 -17.64 8.64 -6.10
N ALA A 101 -18.51 8.64 -5.08
CA ALA A 101 -18.94 9.88 -4.45
C ALA A 101 -17.74 10.73 -3.95
N ASP A 102 -16.58 10.10 -3.74
CA ASP A 102 -15.45 10.67 -3.00
C ASP A 102 -14.16 10.85 -3.83
N ARG A 103 -14.21 10.82 -5.18
CA ARG A 103 -13.02 11.01 -6.05
C ARG A 103 -11.80 10.12 -5.71
N ARG A 104 -12.03 8.93 -5.15
CA ARG A 104 -10.94 8.07 -4.62
C ARG A 104 -10.02 7.56 -5.74
N GLU A 105 -10.46 7.59 -7.00
CA GLU A 105 -9.70 7.25 -8.20
C GLU A 105 -8.56 8.25 -8.36
N VAL A 106 -8.82 9.52 -8.00
CA VAL A 106 -7.79 10.57 -7.93
C VAL A 106 -6.75 10.23 -6.87
N VAL A 107 -7.15 9.70 -5.71
CA VAL A 107 -6.23 9.29 -4.64
C VAL A 107 -5.37 8.10 -5.09
N MET A 108 -5.97 7.10 -5.74
CA MET A 108 -5.22 5.97 -6.31
C MET A 108 -4.22 6.42 -7.37
N LEU A 109 -4.67 7.24 -8.32
CA LEU A 109 -3.81 7.78 -9.37
C LEU A 109 -2.68 8.64 -8.79
N ALA A 110 -2.97 9.47 -7.79
CA ALA A 110 -1.96 10.25 -7.09
C ALA A 110 -0.92 9.37 -6.37
N GLY A 111 -1.37 8.31 -5.69
CA GLY A 111 -0.49 7.34 -5.03
C GLY A 111 0.40 6.58 -6.02
N ILE A 112 -0.18 6.11 -7.13
CA ILE A 112 0.57 5.46 -8.22
C ILE A 112 1.60 6.42 -8.82
N ARG A 113 1.19 7.66 -9.13
CA ARG A 113 2.09 8.69 -9.67
C ARG A 113 3.26 8.96 -8.71
N ALA A 114 2.98 9.09 -7.42
CA ALA A 114 4.01 9.32 -6.41
C ALA A 114 5.04 8.17 -6.37
N ASP A 115 4.58 6.93 -6.49
CA ASP A 115 5.47 5.77 -6.54
C ASP A 115 6.31 5.71 -7.82
N LEU A 116 5.72 5.99 -8.99
CA LEU A 116 6.46 6.04 -10.25
C LEU A 116 7.59 7.07 -10.19
N LEU A 117 7.30 8.27 -9.67
CA LEU A 117 8.30 9.33 -9.48
C LEU A 117 9.39 8.91 -8.49
N ARG A 118 9.02 8.33 -7.34
CA ARG A 118 9.98 7.89 -6.32
C ARG A 118 10.89 6.76 -6.81
N LEU A 119 10.39 5.89 -7.68
CA LEU A 119 11.13 4.75 -8.24
C LEU A 119 11.95 5.12 -9.48
N GLY A 120 11.90 6.37 -9.94
CA GLY A 120 12.63 6.82 -11.13
C GLY A 120 12.08 6.23 -12.44
N VAL A 121 10.85 5.73 -12.45
CA VAL A 121 10.22 5.19 -13.66
C VAL A 121 9.89 6.35 -14.60
N GLY A 122 10.48 6.34 -15.79
CA GLY A 122 10.36 7.43 -16.77
C GLY A 122 11.54 8.41 -16.76
N GLU A 123 12.49 8.27 -15.83
CA GLU A 123 13.81 8.89 -15.96
C GLU A 123 14.68 8.04 -16.92
N ALA A 124 14.32 8.00 -18.20
CA ALA A 124 15.23 7.53 -19.23
C ALA A 124 16.22 8.65 -19.54
N GLY A 125 17.50 8.46 -19.19
CA GLY A 125 18.60 9.32 -19.62
C GLY A 125 19.22 10.18 -18.53
N ARG A 126 20.03 9.56 -17.68
CA ARG A 126 21.26 10.15 -17.13
C ARG A 126 22.34 9.08 -17.15
#